data_AF-A0A327Q9H0-F1
#
_entry.id   AF-A0A327Q9H0-F1
#
_cell.length_a   1.000
_cell.length_b   1.000
_cell.length_c   1.000
_cell.angle_alpha   90.00
_cell.angle_beta   90.00
_cell.angle_gamma   90.00
#
_symmetry.space_group_name_H-M   'P 1'
#
loop_
_entity.id
_entity.type
_entity.pdbx_description
1 polymer ?
#
loop_
_entity_poly.entity_id
_entity_poly.type
_entity_poly.pdbx_seq_one_letter_code
_entity_poly.pdbx_strand_id
1 'polypeptide(L)'
;MRKLFFVLTAAITLAACGDKGKVPSNIIQQDKMSKILFDMNLADVNSREQELGVIIHSDSVRDLTLKTDYLHILQIHNVSVEEFMESYRYYESHADKLREVYDTMLVVVKRERLLADSLEAKRQEALRKAEDDLRKKKVDSVKKIYGDKINADSIINKRADSIQQITFKKTADSLRAASLKDAIDKKKQLNQQKDSVNKRLRNLPLERGRGKYEPPVRVS
;
A
#
# COMPACT_ATOMS: atom_id res chain seq x y z
N MET A 1 -23.25 51.01 42.53
CA MET A 1 -22.55 49.75 42.87
C MET A 1 -23.11 48.52 42.16
N ARG A 2 -24.41 48.17 42.30
CA ARG A 2 -25.00 46.96 41.67
C ARG A 2 -24.89 46.90 40.13
N LYS A 3 -25.06 48.03 39.43
CA LYS A 3 -24.95 48.08 37.96
C LYS A 3 -23.51 47.91 37.44
N LEU A 4 -22.51 48.32 38.23
CA LEU A 4 -21.10 48.14 37.87
C LEU A 4 -20.67 46.67 37.94
N PHE A 5 -21.23 45.94 38.92
CA PHE A 5 -20.99 44.51 39.09
C PHE A 5 -21.49 43.68 37.91
N PHE A 6 -22.68 43.99 37.39
CA PHE A 6 -23.25 43.32 36.20
C PHE A 6 -22.47 43.59 34.92
N VAL A 7 -21.95 44.81 34.73
CA VAL A 7 -21.11 45.15 33.56
C VAL A 7 -19.76 44.45 33.63
N LEU A 8 -19.16 44.37 34.82
CA LEU A 8 -17.88 43.68 35.02
C LEU A 8 -18.00 42.16 34.82
N THR A 9 -19.08 41.53 35.30
CA THR A 9 -19.32 40.09 35.08
C THR A 9 -19.62 39.78 33.61
N ALA A 10 -20.39 40.63 32.92
CA ALA A 10 -20.65 40.47 31.48
C ALA A 10 -19.36 40.57 30.64
N ALA A 11 -18.48 41.52 30.97
CA ALA A 11 -17.19 41.69 30.30
C ALA A 11 -16.25 40.48 30.48
N ILE A 12 -16.24 39.86 31.67
CA ILE A 12 -15.43 38.65 31.96
C ILE A 12 -15.99 37.44 31.21
N THR A 13 -17.31 37.32 31.05
CA THR A 13 -17.92 36.21 30.28
C THR A 13 -17.69 36.32 28.77
N LEU A 14 -17.55 37.53 28.23
CA LEU A 14 -17.23 37.76 26.81
C LEU A 14 -15.76 37.43 26.49
N ALA A 15 -14.83 37.65 27.42
CA ALA A 15 -13.42 37.25 27.29
C ALA A 15 -13.19 35.73 27.40
N ALA A 16 -14.14 34.97 27.95
CA ALA A 16 -14.05 33.51 28.08
C ALA A 16 -14.46 32.74 26.80
N CYS A 17 -14.91 33.45 25.76
CA CYS A 17 -15.38 32.89 24.48
C CYS A 17 -14.40 33.12 23.31
N GLY A 18 -13.10 33.28 23.59
CA GLY A 18 -12.12 33.73 22.58
C GLY A 18 -11.15 32.69 22.02
N ASP A 19 -10.81 31.63 22.77
CA ASP A 19 -9.59 30.87 22.46
C ASP A 19 -9.64 29.35 22.72
N LYS A 20 -10.79 28.83 23.16
CA LYS A 20 -10.95 27.38 23.36
C LYS A 20 -11.08 26.69 22.00
N GLY A 21 -9.95 26.22 21.46
CA GLY A 21 -9.92 25.28 20.34
C GLY A 21 -9.24 25.76 19.06
N LYS A 22 -8.54 26.90 19.08
CA LYS A 22 -7.70 27.34 17.95
C LYS A 22 -6.31 26.72 18.08
N VAL A 23 -5.82 26.16 16.98
CA VAL A 23 -4.45 25.64 16.88
C VAL A 23 -3.49 26.84 16.94
N PRO A 24 -2.46 26.84 17.83
CA PRO A 24 -1.51 27.94 17.93
C PRO A 24 -0.84 28.25 16.59
N SER A 25 -0.45 29.50 16.37
CA SER A 25 0.11 29.93 15.06
C SER A 25 1.46 29.31 14.72
N ASN A 26 2.23 28.86 15.72
CA ASN A 26 3.49 28.12 15.55
C ASN A 26 3.27 26.63 15.24
N ILE A 27 2.02 26.16 15.29
CA ILE A 27 1.67 24.78 14.97
C ILE A 27 1.08 24.73 13.57
N ILE A 28 1.51 23.74 12.79
CA ILE A 28 0.98 23.46 11.46
C ILE A 28 -0.54 23.30 11.56
N GLN A 29 -1.26 24.14 10.83
CA GLN A 29 -2.72 24.14 10.83
C GLN A 29 -3.30 22.84 10.28
N GLN A 30 -4.51 22.50 10.72
CA GLN A 30 -5.14 21.18 10.48
C GLN A 30 -5.15 20.79 9.00
N ASP A 31 -5.56 21.70 8.12
CA ASP A 31 -5.63 21.47 6.67
C ASP A 31 -4.27 21.15 6.03
N LYS A 32 -3.19 21.72 6.56
CA LYS A 32 -1.83 21.45 6.07
C LYS A 32 -1.31 20.14 6.64
N MET A 33 -1.54 19.91 7.94
CA MET A 33 -1.17 18.66 8.61
C MET A 33 -1.87 17.45 7.97
N SER A 34 -3.16 17.56 7.63
CA SER A 34 -3.92 16.47 7.00
C SER A 34 -3.36 16.06 5.64
N LYS A 35 -2.82 17.02 4.86
CA LYS A 35 -2.19 16.74 3.56
C LYS A 35 -0.83 16.09 3.73
N ILE A 36 -0.02 16.56 4.68
CA ILE A 36 1.28 15.95 5.01
C ILE A 36 1.07 14.49 5.45
N LEU A 37 0.15 14.25 6.38
CA LEU A 37 -0.14 12.91 6.88
C LEU A 37 -0.74 12.02 5.79
N PHE A 38 -1.57 12.55 4.88
CA PHE A 38 -2.05 11.81 3.72
C PHE A 38 -0.88 11.28 2.87
N ASP A 39 0.06 12.14 2.50
CA ASP A 39 1.20 11.77 1.66
C ASP A 39 2.14 10.79 2.38
N MET A 40 2.37 10.98 3.69
CA MET A 40 3.16 10.04 4.51
C MET A 40 2.49 8.66 4.60
N ASN A 41 1.17 8.60 4.79
CA ASN A 41 0.44 7.33 4.81
C ASN A 41 0.47 6.65 3.44
N LEU A 42 0.36 7.43 2.36
CA LEU A 42 0.47 6.90 1.00
C LEU A 42 1.87 6.31 0.76
N ALA A 43 2.93 6.96 1.22
CA ALA A 43 4.29 6.44 1.15
C ALA A 43 4.47 5.14 1.97
N ASP A 44 3.92 5.06 3.19
CA ASP A 44 3.96 3.84 3.99
C ASP A 44 3.26 2.67 3.29
N VAL A 45 2.04 2.88 2.78
CA VAL A 45 1.32 1.84 2.02
C VAL A 45 2.13 1.39 0.80
N ASN A 46 2.64 2.34 0.01
CA ASN A 46 3.45 2.04 -1.18
C ASN A 46 4.73 1.28 -0.82
N SER A 47 5.36 1.58 0.30
CA SER A 47 6.58 0.90 0.76
C SER A 47 6.35 -0.58 1.08
N ARG A 48 5.12 -0.94 1.49
CA ARG A 48 4.71 -2.31 1.79
C ARG A 48 4.26 -3.06 0.55
N GLU A 49 3.58 -2.41 -0.39
CA GLU A 49 3.13 -3.03 -1.63
C GLU A 49 4.29 -3.37 -2.59
N GLN A 50 5.40 -2.63 -2.53
CA GLN A 50 6.60 -2.91 -3.33
C GLN A 50 7.25 -4.27 -3.03
N GLU A 51 6.94 -4.91 -1.89
CA GLU A 51 7.38 -6.29 -1.60
C GLU A 51 6.72 -7.36 -2.49
N LEU A 52 5.72 -7.01 -3.30
CA LEU A 52 5.14 -7.92 -4.30
C LEU A 52 5.98 -8.01 -5.60
N GLY A 53 7.09 -7.27 -5.69
CA GLY A 53 8.08 -7.36 -6.77
C GLY A 53 9.19 -8.40 -6.53
N VAL A 54 10.03 -8.63 -7.55
CA VAL A 54 11.12 -9.64 -7.58
C VAL A 54 12.21 -9.43 -6.52
N ILE A 55 12.21 -8.30 -5.81
CA ILE A 55 13.21 -7.93 -4.80
C ILE A 55 12.50 -7.70 -3.47
N ILE A 56 12.60 -8.68 -2.57
CA ILE A 56 12.20 -8.51 -1.18
C ILE A 56 13.32 -7.73 -0.48
N HIS A 57 13.03 -6.50 -0.07
CA HIS A 57 13.95 -5.71 0.75
C HIS A 57 13.94 -6.22 2.19
N SER A 58 15.09 -6.16 2.88
CA SER A 58 15.09 -6.37 4.33
C SER A 58 14.36 -5.22 5.03
N ASP A 59 13.81 -5.50 6.22
CA ASP A 59 13.09 -4.49 7.03
C ASP A 59 13.93 -3.21 7.24
N SER A 60 15.26 -3.34 7.39
CA SER A 60 16.16 -2.20 7.57
C SER A 60 16.29 -1.31 6.32
N VAL A 61 16.25 -1.90 5.12
CA VAL A 61 16.28 -1.12 3.87
C VAL A 61 14.95 -0.39 3.68
N ARG A 62 13.83 -1.05 3.98
CA ARG A 62 12.50 -0.43 3.93
C ARG A 62 12.39 0.77 4.87
N ASP A 63 12.84 0.63 6.11
CA ASP A 63 12.82 1.72 7.11
C ASP A 63 13.66 2.93 6.64
N LEU A 64 14.83 2.69 6.05
CA LEU A 64 15.67 3.76 5.52
C LEU A 64 15.01 4.51 4.34
N THR A 65 14.39 3.76 3.42
CA THR A 65 13.65 4.33 2.30
C THR A 65 12.47 5.16 2.80
N LEU A 66 11.67 4.64 3.72
CA LEU A 66 10.50 5.33 4.25
C LEU A 66 10.88 6.64 4.98
N LYS A 67 11.99 6.65 5.72
CA LYS A 67 12.55 7.87 6.32
C LYS A 67 12.93 8.90 5.26
N THR A 68 13.53 8.45 4.16
CA THR A 68 13.90 9.33 3.04
C THR A 68 12.67 9.91 2.37
N ASP A 69 11.63 9.10 2.16
CA ASP A 69 10.35 9.55 1.60
C ASP A 69 9.69 10.60 2.49
N TYR A 70 9.68 10.39 3.82
CA TYR A 70 9.13 11.37 4.76
C TYR A 70 9.87 12.71 4.71
N LEU A 71 11.19 12.70 4.60
CA LEU A 71 11.97 13.94 4.42
C LEU A 71 11.58 14.66 3.12
N HIS A 72 11.43 13.92 2.02
CA HIS A 72 11.02 14.49 0.73
C HIS A 72 9.61 15.08 0.80
N ILE A 73 8.67 14.37 1.44
CA ILE A 73 7.29 14.84 1.62
C ILE A 73 7.28 16.16 2.40
N LEU A 74 8.03 16.24 3.51
CA LEU A 74 8.15 17.48 4.27
C LEU A 74 8.71 18.64 3.44
N GLN A 75 9.67 18.37 2.55
CA GLN A 75 10.19 19.37 1.60
C GLN A 75 9.12 19.85 0.63
N ILE A 76 8.32 18.95 0.04
CA ILE A 76 7.19 19.31 -0.85
C ILE A 76 6.21 20.23 -0.14
N HIS A 77 5.92 19.95 1.14
CA HIS A 77 5.01 20.76 1.95
C HIS A 77 5.65 22.03 2.52
N ASN A 78 6.92 22.28 2.24
CA ASN A 78 7.70 23.39 2.79
C ASN A 78 7.59 23.42 4.33
N VAL A 79 7.93 22.30 4.96
CA VAL A 79 7.91 22.10 6.41
C VAL A 79 9.25 21.52 6.84
N SER A 80 9.82 22.04 7.93
CA SER A 80 11.02 21.45 8.52
C SER A 80 10.67 20.23 9.39
N VAL A 81 11.63 19.32 9.60
CA VAL A 81 11.43 18.19 10.52
C VAL A 81 11.06 18.67 11.92
N GLU A 82 11.73 19.71 12.41
CA GLU A 82 11.49 20.29 13.74
C GLU A 82 10.05 20.81 13.88
N GLU A 83 9.60 21.61 12.91
CA GLU A 83 8.25 22.18 12.85
C GLU A 83 7.17 21.08 12.78
N PHE A 84 7.40 20.05 11.96
CA PHE A 84 6.52 18.90 11.88
C PHE A 84 6.43 18.17 13.22
N MET A 85 7.57 17.86 13.84
CA MET A 85 7.62 17.11 15.09
C MET A 85 7.00 17.89 16.25
N GLU A 86 7.22 19.21 16.33
CA GLU A 86 6.56 20.07 17.31
C GLU A 86 5.05 20.07 17.11
N SER A 87 4.61 20.25 15.87
CA SER A 87 3.18 20.28 15.53
C SER A 87 2.50 18.94 15.77
N TYR A 88 3.16 17.84 15.40
CA TYR A 88 2.63 16.50 15.56
C TYR A 88 2.46 16.14 17.04
N ARG A 89 3.44 16.45 17.90
CA ARG A 89 3.31 16.29 19.37
C ARG A 89 2.15 17.10 19.95
N TYR A 90 1.90 18.30 19.43
CA TYR A 90 0.72 19.07 19.82
C TYR A 90 -0.56 18.30 19.48
N TYR A 91 -0.72 17.80 18.25
CA TYR A 91 -1.91 17.03 17.90
C TYR A 91 -2.04 15.72 18.70
N GLU A 92 -0.95 14.99 18.93
CA GLU A 92 -0.96 13.75 19.75
C GLU A 92 -1.46 14.00 21.18
N SER A 93 -1.12 15.15 21.77
CA SER A 93 -1.62 15.54 23.10
C SER A 93 -3.04 16.12 23.10
N HIS A 94 -3.63 16.37 21.93
CA HIS A 94 -4.96 16.95 21.74
C HIS A 94 -5.80 16.05 20.82
N ALA A 95 -6.33 14.95 21.38
CA ALA A 95 -7.03 13.91 20.64
C ALA A 95 -8.23 14.42 19.81
N ASP A 96 -8.94 15.45 20.29
CA ASP A 96 -10.02 16.11 19.54
C ASP A 96 -9.50 16.78 18.26
N LYS A 97 -8.35 17.46 18.34
CA LYS A 97 -7.70 18.13 17.22
C LYS A 97 -7.07 17.15 16.25
N LEU A 98 -6.44 16.08 16.75
CA LEU A 98 -5.91 15.02 15.88
C LEU A 98 -7.03 14.31 15.10
N ARG A 99 -8.18 14.07 15.74
CA ARG A 99 -9.35 13.54 15.06
C ARG A 99 -9.82 14.46 13.93
N GLU A 100 -9.88 15.77 14.18
CA GLU A 100 -10.21 16.76 13.14
C GLU A 100 -9.24 16.70 11.95
N VAL A 101 -7.94 16.51 12.19
CA VAL A 101 -6.94 16.31 11.12
C VAL A 101 -7.24 15.07 10.29
N TYR A 102 -7.55 13.94 10.92
CA TYR A 102 -7.89 12.70 10.22
C TYR A 102 -9.24 12.79 9.48
N ASP A 103 -10.24 13.44 10.06
CA ASP A 103 -11.53 13.69 9.39
C ASP A 103 -11.33 14.51 8.11
N THR A 104 -10.50 15.56 8.16
CA THR A 104 -10.11 16.34 6.98
C THR A 104 -9.33 15.49 5.97
N MET A 105 -8.42 14.63 6.44
CA MET A 105 -7.67 13.70 5.58
C MET A 105 -8.60 12.76 4.81
N LEU A 106 -9.66 12.24 5.44
CA LEU A 106 -10.64 11.37 4.78
C LEU A 106 -11.38 12.08 3.64
N VAL A 107 -11.59 13.40 3.73
CA VAL A 107 -12.16 14.19 2.64
C VAL A 107 -11.19 14.24 1.45
N VAL A 108 -9.89 14.38 1.70
CA VAL A 108 -8.85 14.32 0.66
C VAL A 108 -8.85 12.94 -0.01
N VAL A 109 -8.82 11.86 0.78
CA VAL A 109 -8.86 10.47 0.26
C VAL A 109 -10.07 10.25 -0.66
N LYS A 110 -11.27 10.69 -0.23
CA LYS A 110 -12.50 10.55 -1.03
C LYS A 110 -12.39 11.29 -2.37
N ARG A 111 -11.81 12.50 -2.35
CA ARG A 111 -11.61 13.30 -3.57
C ARG A 111 -10.65 12.61 -4.53
N GLU A 112 -9.50 12.16 -4.04
CA GLU A 112 -8.49 11.48 -4.86
C GLU A 112 -9.05 10.19 -5.47
N ARG A 113 -9.84 9.43 -4.71
CA ARG A 113 -10.52 8.24 -5.22
C ARG A 113 -11.48 8.56 -6.37
N LEU A 114 -12.33 9.58 -6.22
CA LEU A 114 -13.26 9.97 -7.28
C LEU A 114 -12.53 10.42 -8.55
N LEU A 115 -11.38 11.10 -8.40
CA LEU A 115 -10.54 11.47 -9.54
C LEU A 115 -9.95 10.24 -10.21
N ALA A 116 -9.41 9.29 -9.44
CA ALA A 116 -8.85 8.05 -9.95
C ALA A 116 -9.91 7.24 -10.74
N ASP A 117 -11.10 7.04 -10.15
CA ASP A 117 -12.21 6.32 -10.77
C ASP A 117 -12.63 6.97 -12.11
N SER A 118 -12.70 8.32 -12.13
CA SER A 118 -13.01 9.08 -13.35
C SER A 118 -11.92 8.95 -14.43
N LEU A 119 -10.64 8.98 -14.04
CA LEU A 119 -9.53 8.81 -14.97
C LEU A 119 -9.50 7.39 -15.55
N GLU A 120 -9.78 6.39 -14.73
CA GLU A 120 -9.88 5.00 -15.17
C GLU A 120 -11.03 4.81 -16.16
N ALA A 121 -12.22 5.35 -15.87
CA ALA A 121 -13.36 5.31 -16.79
C ALA A 121 -13.03 5.97 -18.15
N LYS A 122 -12.35 7.13 -18.14
CA LYS A 122 -11.90 7.79 -19.37
C LYS A 122 -10.89 6.94 -20.15
N ARG A 123 -9.97 6.29 -19.45
CA ARG A 123 -8.97 5.40 -20.06
C ARG A 123 -9.64 4.19 -20.70
N GLN A 124 -10.58 3.55 -20.01
CA GLN A 124 -11.33 2.41 -20.53
C GLN A 124 -12.13 2.78 -21.78
N GLU A 125 -12.82 3.93 -21.79
CA GLU A 125 -13.55 4.38 -22.96
C GLU A 125 -12.62 4.70 -24.15
N ALA A 126 -11.45 5.30 -23.89
CA ALA A 126 -10.45 5.53 -24.92
C ALA A 126 -9.93 4.22 -25.54
N LEU A 127 -9.66 3.20 -24.70
CA LEU A 127 -9.27 1.87 -25.16
C LEU A 127 -10.37 1.22 -26.00
N ARG A 128 -11.62 1.26 -25.53
CA ARG A 128 -12.77 0.69 -26.25
C ARG A 128 -12.94 1.33 -27.63
N LYS A 129 -12.83 2.66 -27.73
CA LYS A 129 -12.87 3.37 -29.01
C LYS A 129 -11.73 2.97 -29.93
N ALA A 130 -10.51 2.87 -29.41
CA ALA A 130 -9.35 2.45 -30.19
C ALA A 130 -9.51 1.01 -30.72
N GLU A 131 -10.08 0.10 -29.91
CA GLU A 131 -10.41 -1.27 -30.31
C GLU A 131 -11.49 -1.31 -31.40
N ASP A 132 -12.57 -0.54 -31.25
CA ASP A 132 -13.64 -0.42 -32.23
C ASP A 132 -13.11 0.09 -33.59
N ASP A 133 -12.24 1.10 -33.57
CA ASP A 133 -11.63 1.67 -34.77
C ASP A 133 -10.65 0.68 -35.43
N LEU A 134 -9.87 -0.06 -34.64
CA LEU A 134 -9.01 -1.12 -35.14
C LEU A 134 -9.83 -2.26 -35.77
N ARG A 135 -10.95 -2.64 -35.13
CA ARG A 135 -11.87 -3.66 -35.62
C ARG A 135 -12.47 -3.24 -36.96
N LYS A 136 -12.95 -2.00 -37.08
CA LYS A 136 -13.45 -1.43 -38.35
C LYS A 136 -12.38 -1.50 -39.45
N LYS A 137 -11.16 -1.02 -39.19
CA LYS A 137 -10.05 -1.10 -40.14
C LYS A 137 -9.76 -2.53 -40.60
N LYS A 138 -9.81 -3.51 -39.68
CA LYS A 138 -9.65 -4.93 -40.02
C LYS A 138 -10.79 -5.45 -40.89
N VAL A 139 -12.04 -5.13 -40.56
CA VAL A 139 -13.22 -5.50 -41.35
C VAL A 139 -13.12 -4.93 -42.76
N ASP A 140 -12.79 -3.65 -42.89
CA ASP A 140 -12.64 -2.98 -44.19
C ASP A 140 -11.51 -3.61 -45.02
N SER A 141 -10.41 -3.98 -44.38
CA SER A 141 -9.29 -4.67 -45.03
C SER A 141 -9.68 -6.07 -45.53
N VAL A 142 -10.47 -6.82 -44.74
CA VAL A 142 -10.98 -8.14 -45.15
C VAL A 142 -11.95 -8.00 -46.32
N LYS A 143 -12.89 -7.05 -46.25
CA LYS A 143 -13.82 -6.76 -47.35
C LYS A 143 -13.08 -6.39 -48.64
N LYS A 144 -12.00 -5.60 -48.56
CA LYS A 144 -11.18 -5.25 -49.72
C LYS A 144 -10.52 -6.46 -50.40
N ILE A 145 -10.13 -7.48 -49.63
CA ILE A 145 -9.44 -8.67 -50.17
C ILE A 145 -10.44 -9.70 -50.70
N TYR A 146 -11.57 -9.90 -50.01
CA TYR A 146 -12.49 -11.02 -50.30
C TYR A 146 -13.86 -10.60 -50.88
N GLY A 147 -14.13 -9.30 -50.97
CA GLY A 147 -15.40 -8.74 -51.44
C GLY A 147 -16.52 -8.74 -50.40
N ASP A 148 -17.61 -8.01 -50.68
CA ASP A 148 -18.72 -7.78 -49.75
C ASP A 148 -19.59 -9.01 -49.46
N LYS A 149 -19.42 -10.10 -50.21
CA LYS A 149 -20.17 -11.35 -50.02
C LYS A 149 -19.71 -12.14 -48.79
N ILE A 150 -18.61 -11.75 -48.14
CA ILE A 150 -18.06 -12.44 -46.98
C ILE A 150 -18.46 -11.73 -45.68
N ASN A 151 -19.00 -12.49 -44.72
CA ASN A 151 -19.22 -12.02 -43.35
C ASN A 151 -17.87 -11.90 -42.61
N ALA A 152 -17.21 -10.76 -42.76
CA ALA A 152 -15.91 -10.45 -42.16
C ALA A 152 -15.91 -10.59 -40.63
N ASP A 153 -17.02 -10.27 -39.97
CA ASP A 153 -17.17 -10.37 -38.52
C ASP A 153 -17.08 -11.82 -38.02
N SER A 154 -17.69 -12.77 -38.74
CA SER A 154 -17.58 -14.20 -38.41
C SER A 154 -16.16 -14.74 -38.55
N ILE A 155 -15.40 -14.29 -39.56
CA ILE A 155 -14.01 -14.73 -39.79
C ILE A 155 -13.08 -14.17 -38.73
N ILE A 156 -13.24 -12.89 -38.36
CA ILE A 156 -12.40 -12.23 -37.36
C ILE A 156 -12.65 -12.87 -35.98
N ASN A 157 -13.90 -13.12 -35.60
CA ASN A 157 -14.24 -13.72 -34.32
C ASN A 157 -13.76 -15.19 -34.22
N LYS A 158 -13.99 -16.02 -35.26
CA LYS A 158 -13.47 -17.40 -35.28
C LYS A 158 -11.94 -17.49 -35.17
N ARG A 159 -11.22 -16.54 -35.78
CA ARG A 159 -9.76 -16.46 -35.64
C ARG A 159 -9.34 -16.01 -34.24
N ALA A 160 -10.05 -15.07 -33.62
CA ALA A 160 -9.78 -14.64 -32.25
C ALA A 160 -9.98 -15.80 -31.24
N ASP A 161 -11.07 -16.55 -31.36
CA ASP A 161 -11.35 -17.72 -30.52
C ASP A 161 -10.28 -18.80 -30.65
N SER A 162 -9.85 -19.06 -31.89
CA SER A 162 -8.78 -20.03 -32.17
C SER A 162 -7.44 -19.61 -31.55
N ILE A 163 -7.09 -18.31 -31.61
CA ILE A 163 -5.86 -17.78 -31.02
C ILE A 163 -5.92 -17.78 -29.48
N GLN A 164 -7.07 -17.45 -28.89
CA GLN A 164 -7.26 -17.50 -27.43
C GLN A 164 -7.13 -18.94 -26.91
N GLN A 165 -7.72 -19.92 -27.59
CA GLN A 165 -7.56 -21.34 -27.23
C GLN A 165 -6.10 -21.81 -27.31
N ILE A 166 -5.37 -21.41 -28.35
CA ILE A 166 -3.94 -21.75 -28.49
C ILE A 166 -3.12 -21.10 -27.36
N THR A 167 -3.41 -19.84 -27.03
CA THR A 167 -2.70 -19.11 -25.97
C THR A 167 -2.97 -19.73 -24.60
N PHE A 168 -4.23 -20.02 -24.28
CA PHE A 168 -4.61 -20.66 -23.02
C PHE A 168 -3.97 -22.05 -22.86
N LYS A 169 -3.97 -22.85 -23.93
CA LYS A 169 -3.29 -24.15 -23.95
C LYS A 169 -1.80 -24.02 -23.68
N LYS A 170 -1.12 -23.08 -24.34
CA LYS A 170 0.32 -22.83 -24.16
C LYS A 170 0.65 -22.38 -22.74
N THR A 171 -0.14 -21.49 -22.16
CA THR A 171 0.03 -21.02 -20.77
C THR A 171 -0.18 -22.16 -19.77
N ALA A 172 -1.24 -22.96 -19.94
CA ALA A 172 -1.50 -24.12 -19.09
C ALA A 172 -0.37 -25.16 -19.15
N ASP A 173 0.19 -25.41 -20.34
CA ASP A 173 1.32 -26.32 -20.52
C ASP A 173 2.60 -25.79 -19.87
N SER A 174 2.87 -24.47 -19.94
CA SER A 174 4.00 -23.86 -19.24
C SER A 174 3.88 -23.89 -17.71
N LEU A 175 2.66 -23.70 -17.17
CA LEU A 175 2.40 -23.77 -15.73
C LEU A 175 2.56 -25.19 -15.20
N ARG A 176 2.11 -26.21 -15.96
CA ARG A 176 2.35 -27.63 -15.64
C ARG A 176 3.84 -27.96 -15.65
N ALA A 177 4.59 -27.48 -16.65
CA ALA A 177 6.03 -27.69 -16.72
C ALA A 177 6.78 -27.03 -15.55
N ALA A 178 6.41 -25.81 -15.17
CA ALA A 178 7.00 -25.10 -14.03
C ALA A 178 6.70 -25.81 -12.69
N SER A 179 5.43 -26.13 -12.44
CA SER A 179 5.03 -26.86 -11.21
C SER A 179 5.69 -28.24 -11.08
N LEU A 180 5.89 -28.95 -12.19
CA LEU A 180 6.61 -30.22 -12.20
C LEU A 180 8.10 -30.04 -11.86
N LYS A 181 8.73 -28.99 -12.39
CA LYS A 181 10.12 -28.64 -12.09
C LYS A 181 10.29 -28.29 -10.60
N ASP A 182 9.40 -27.47 -10.05
CA ASP A 182 9.44 -27.09 -8.63
C ASP A 182 9.26 -28.30 -7.71
N ALA A 183 8.37 -29.24 -8.08
CA ALA A 183 8.19 -30.50 -7.33
C ALA A 183 9.44 -31.38 -7.37
N ILE A 184 10.14 -31.44 -8.51
CA ILE A 184 11.40 -32.17 -8.67
C ILE A 184 12.51 -31.53 -7.82
N ASP A 185 12.64 -30.21 -7.86
CA ASP A 185 13.66 -29.47 -7.10
C ASP A 185 13.42 -29.59 -5.59
N LYS A 186 12.17 -29.50 -5.14
CA LYS A 186 11.78 -29.73 -3.73
C LYS A 186 12.11 -31.16 -3.28
N LYS A 187 11.87 -32.16 -4.12
CA LYS A 187 12.22 -33.56 -3.82
C LYS A 187 13.75 -33.74 -3.71
N LYS A 188 14.52 -33.06 -4.56
CA LYS A 188 15.99 -33.07 -4.52
C LYS A 188 16.52 -32.44 -3.22
N GLN A 189 15.99 -31.28 -2.82
CA GLN A 189 16.35 -30.62 -1.57
C GLN A 189 16.01 -31.48 -0.35
N LEU A 190 14.84 -32.12 -0.33
CA LEU A 190 14.43 -33.00 0.77
C LEU A 190 15.38 -34.19 0.93
N ASN A 191 15.83 -34.78 -0.18
CA ASN A 191 16.80 -35.87 -0.13
C ASN A 191 18.17 -35.40 0.38
N GLN A 192 18.66 -34.25 -0.09
CA GLN A 192 19.92 -33.65 0.39
C GLN A 192 19.87 -33.33 1.89
N GLN A 193 18.72 -32.86 2.40
CA GLN A 193 18.51 -32.59 3.82
C GLN A 193 18.51 -33.88 4.64
N LYS A 194 17.85 -34.94 4.16
CA LYS A 194 17.86 -36.26 4.81
C LYS A 194 19.28 -36.83 4.90
N ASP A 195 20.07 -36.69 3.84
CA ASP A 195 21.46 -37.15 3.83
C ASP A 195 22.33 -36.36 4.82
N SER A 196 22.11 -35.04 4.90
CA SER A 196 22.80 -34.15 5.84
C SER A 196 22.47 -34.48 7.30
N VAL A 197 21.19 -34.74 7.60
CA VAL A 197 20.73 -35.14 8.94
C VAL A 197 21.30 -36.51 9.32
N ASN A 198 21.23 -37.49 8.41
CA ASN A 198 21.79 -38.82 8.64
C ASN A 198 23.31 -38.77 8.88
N LYS A 199 24.04 -37.88 8.20
CA LYS A 199 25.48 -37.67 8.44
C LYS A 199 25.74 -37.05 9.82
N ARG A 200 24.91 -36.10 10.27
CA ARG A 200 25.02 -35.49 11.62
C ARG A 200 24.71 -36.50 12.72
N LEU A 201 23.66 -37.31 12.56
CA LEU A 201 23.27 -38.34 13.54
C LEU A 201 24.35 -39.39 13.75
N ARG A 202 25.10 -39.78 12.72
CA ARG A 202 26.24 -40.71 12.85
C ARG A 202 27.43 -40.13 13.61
N ASN A 203 27.53 -38.81 13.72
CA ASN A 203 28.68 -38.11 14.29
C ASN A 203 28.38 -37.47 15.66
N LEU A 204 27.21 -37.75 16.26
CA LEU A 204 26.81 -37.20 17.55
C LEU A 204 27.53 -37.94 18.71
N PRO A 205 28.28 -37.22 19.58
CA PRO A 205 28.89 -37.83 20.77
C PRO A 205 27.80 -38.26 21.77
N LEU A 206 27.89 -39.48 22.28
CA LEU A 206 27.01 -39.98 23.35
C LEU A 206 27.44 -39.37 24.70
N GLU A 207 26.96 -38.18 25.03
CA GLU A 207 27.16 -37.61 26.38
C GLU A 207 26.26 -38.29 27.42
N ARG A 208 26.88 -39.06 28.34
CA ARG A 208 26.25 -39.50 29.59
C ARG A 208 26.38 -38.39 30.65
N GLY A 209 25.41 -37.49 30.73
CA GLY A 209 25.32 -36.47 31.78
C GLY A 209 24.54 -36.95 33.00
N ARG A 210 25.22 -37.30 34.10
CA ARG A 210 24.65 -37.40 35.45
C ARG A 210 24.59 -36.00 36.07
N GLY A 211 23.44 -35.33 36.00
CA GLY A 211 23.16 -34.09 36.74
C GLY A 211 22.41 -34.39 38.04
N LYS A 212 23.03 -34.13 39.20
CA LYS A 212 22.38 -34.20 40.51
C LYS A 212 21.47 -32.99 40.70
N TYR A 213 20.20 -33.23 41.02
CA TYR A 213 19.25 -32.21 41.45
C TYR A 213 19.42 -31.96 42.96
N GLU A 214 19.64 -30.71 43.37
CA GLU A 214 19.48 -30.27 44.77
C GLU A 214 18.25 -29.37 44.88
N PRO A 215 17.35 -29.59 45.86
CA PRO A 215 16.13 -28.80 46.02
C PRO A 215 16.38 -27.52 46.85
N PRO A 216 15.55 -26.48 46.68
CA PRO A 216 15.79 -25.17 47.28
C PRO A 216 15.41 -25.12 48.77
N VAL A 217 16.27 -24.43 49.54
CA VAL A 217 16.13 -24.20 50.98
C VAL A 217 15.01 -23.17 51.25
N ARG A 218 14.10 -23.51 52.16
CA ARG A 218 12.98 -22.68 52.58
C ARG A 218 13.45 -21.74 53.69
N VAL A 219 13.37 -20.43 53.46
CA VAL A 219 13.68 -19.39 54.45
C VAL A 219 12.39 -19.11 55.25
N SER A 220 12.51 -19.14 56.58
CA SER A 220 11.47 -18.79 57.56
C SER A 220 11.81 -17.48 58.25
#